data_AF-A0ABD0SNC4-F1
#
_entry.id   AF-A0ABD0SNC4-F1
#
_cell.length_a   1.000
_cell.length_b   1.000
_cell.length_c   1.000
_cell.angle_alpha   90.00
_cell.angle_beta   90.00
_cell.angle_gamma   90.00
#
_symmetry.space_group_name_H-M   'P 1'
#
loop_
_entity.id
_entity.type
_entity.pdbx_description
1 polymer ?
#
loop_
_entity_poly.entity_id
_entity_poly.type
_entity_poly.pdbx_seq_one_letter_code
_entity_poly.pdbx_strand_id
1 'polypeptide(L)'
;MVYLALCQPLINYCILAWGGASSEALIPLDRAQRGVLKVALNKPMRYPTTALYNEAGVLSVRRLYLVRVIVSVHKSVVNSKEYEQMLRKRVFKIPHPQQTTSFAHRFEAFLFPHVYNKLVNICNFKYCTTREAKALGYCYAVHISARH
;
A
#
# COMPACT_ATOMS: atom_id res chain seq x y z
N MET A 1 -10.32 15.74 -10.59
CA MET A 1 -11.35 14.68 -10.39
C MET A 1 -11.77 14.67 -8.93
N VAL A 2 -13.07 14.70 -8.65
CA VAL A 2 -13.66 14.72 -7.28
C VAL A 2 -13.13 13.57 -6.41
N TYR A 3 -12.91 12.38 -7.02
CA TYR A 3 -12.31 11.23 -6.35
C TYR A 3 -10.96 11.53 -5.70
N LEU A 4 -10.06 12.21 -6.41
CA LEU A 4 -8.71 12.51 -5.92
C LEU A 4 -8.73 13.55 -4.80
N ALA A 5 -9.73 14.42 -4.77
CA ALA A 5 -9.85 15.49 -3.77
C ALA A 5 -10.50 15.00 -2.46
N LEU A 6 -11.45 14.05 -2.51
CA LEU A 6 -12.23 13.63 -1.35
C LEU A 6 -11.99 12.18 -0.96
N CYS A 7 -12.19 11.25 -1.90
CA CYS A 7 -12.14 9.82 -1.60
C CYS A 7 -10.72 9.33 -1.35
N GLN A 8 -9.76 9.80 -2.15
CA GLN A 8 -8.36 9.36 -2.06
C GLN A 8 -7.73 9.73 -0.71
N PRO A 9 -7.86 10.96 -0.16
CA PRO A 9 -7.37 11.28 1.18
C PRO A 9 -8.07 10.47 2.28
N LEU A 10 -9.39 10.29 2.19
CA LEU A 10 -10.16 9.54 3.17
C LEU A 10 -9.73 8.08 3.24
N ILE A 11 -9.62 7.40 2.08
CA ILE A 11 -9.13 6.03 2.01
C ILE A 11 -7.70 5.95 2.54
N ASN A 12 -6.81 6.87 2.14
CA ASN A 12 -5.42 6.88 2.61
C ASN A 12 -5.28 7.03 4.13
N TYR A 13 -6.16 7.80 4.76
CA TYR A 13 -6.19 7.94 6.21
C TYR A 13 -6.67 6.64 6.86
N CYS A 14 -7.83 6.15 6.43
CA CYS A 14 -8.49 4.99 7.00
C CYS A 14 -7.69 3.69 6.82
N ILE A 15 -7.02 3.52 5.68
CA ILE A 15 -6.33 2.27 5.32
C ILE A 15 -5.14 1.94 6.23
N LEU A 16 -4.65 2.90 7.01
CA LEU A 16 -3.63 2.63 8.04
C LEU A 16 -4.20 1.79 9.19
N ALA A 17 -5.46 2.02 9.56
CA ALA A 17 -6.10 1.33 10.68
C ALA A 17 -6.57 -0.10 10.32
N TRP A 18 -7.07 -0.31 9.10
CA TRP A 18 -7.71 -1.58 8.70
C TRP A 18 -7.24 -2.13 7.35
N GLY A 19 -6.20 -1.57 6.75
CA GLY A 19 -5.65 -2.09 5.49
C GLY A 19 -5.07 -3.50 5.60
N GLY A 20 -4.81 -3.97 6.82
CA GLY A 20 -4.47 -5.36 7.13
C GLY A 20 -5.64 -6.34 7.23
N ALA A 21 -6.87 -5.88 6.99
CA ALA A 21 -8.07 -6.71 7.06
C ALA A 21 -8.09 -7.80 5.97
N SER A 22 -8.96 -8.80 6.14
CA SER A 22 -9.15 -9.87 5.16
C SER A 22 -9.60 -9.31 3.81
N SER A 23 -9.30 -10.03 2.73
CA SER A 23 -9.76 -9.65 1.39
C SER A 23 -11.27 -9.48 1.34
N GLU A 24 -12.03 -10.33 2.05
CA GLU A 24 -13.49 -10.29 2.12
C GLU A 24 -14.01 -8.97 2.71
N ALA A 25 -13.39 -8.50 3.79
CA ALA A 25 -13.76 -7.22 4.42
C ALA A 25 -13.47 -6.01 3.53
N LEU A 26 -12.53 -6.14 2.58
CA LEU A 26 -12.18 -5.08 1.63
C LEU A 26 -13.07 -5.08 0.37
N ILE A 27 -13.80 -6.16 0.07
CA ILE A 27 -14.67 -6.26 -1.13
C ILE A 27 -15.70 -5.11 -1.19
N PRO A 28 -16.42 -4.77 -0.10
CA PRO A 28 -17.37 -3.66 -0.13
C PRO A 28 -16.69 -2.32 -0.45
N LEU A 29 -15.48 -2.10 0.08
CA LEU A 29 -14.73 -0.87 -0.22
C LEU A 29 -14.30 -0.81 -1.69
N ASP A 30 -13.79 -1.90 -2.25
CA ASP A 30 -13.44 -1.97 -3.68
C ASP A 30 -14.67 -1.76 -4.58
N ARG A 31 -15.87 -2.22 -4.16
CA ARG A 31 -17.13 -1.95 -4.87
C ARG A 31 -17.52 -0.47 -4.76
N ALA A 32 -17.41 0.13 -3.58
CA ALA A 32 -17.68 1.55 -3.36
C ALA A 32 -16.74 2.45 -4.18
N GLN A 33 -15.43 2.18 -4.15
CA GLN A 33 -14.43 2.89 -4.94
C GLN A 33 -14.76 2.86 -6.44
N ARG A 34 -15.12 1.68 -6.98
CA ARG A 34 -15.56 1.54 -8.38
C ARG A 34 -16.82 2.33 -8.69
N GLY A 35 -17.80 2.35 -7.79
CA GLY A 35 -19.01 3.15 -7.95
C GLY A 35 -18.68 4.63 -8.12
N VAL A 36 -17.87 5.18 -7.21
CA VAL A 36 -17.44 6.58 -7.27
C VAL A 36 -16.67 6.88 -8.56
N LEU A 37 -15.74 5.99 -8.95
CA LEU A 37 -14.96 6.18 -10.19
C LEU A 37 -15.84 6.16 -11.44
N LYS A 38 -16.86 5.29 -11.50
CA LYS A 38 -17.81 5.25 -12.63
C LYS A 38 -18.62 6.54 -12.72
N VAL A 39 -19.10 7.07 -11.60
CA VAL A 39 -19.82 8.34 -11.57
C VAL A 39 -18.89 9.50 -11.97
N ALA A 40 -17.67 9.54 -11.43
CA ALA A 40 -16.71 10.60 -11.70
C ALA A 40 -16.26 10.64 -13.18
N LEU A 41 -16.19 9.48 -13.84
CA LEU A 41 -15.81 9.35 -15.25
C LEU A 41 -17.01 9.21 -16.21
N ASN A 42 -18.23 9.34 -15.69
CA ASN A 42 -19.49 9.14 -16.43
C ASN A 42 -19.51 7.84 -17.26
N LYS A 43 -19.16 6.71 -16.63
CA LYS A 43 -19.09 5.38 -17.27
C LYS A 43 -20.32 4.53 -16.96
N PRO A 44 -20.70 3.61 -17.89
CA PRO A 44 -21.85 2.74 -17.66
C PRO A 44 -21.63 1.77 -16.50
N MET A 45 -22.73 1.29 -15.91
CA MET A 45 -22.67 0.42 -14.73
C MET A 45 -21.89 -0.88 -14.95
N ARG A 46 -21.88 -1.42 -16.18
CA ARG A 46 -21.14 -2.64 -16.55
C ARG A 46 -19.71 -2.39 -17.05
N TYR A 47 -19.19 -1.16 -16.93
CA TYR A 47 -17.85 -0.84 -17.40
C TYR A 47 -16.78 -1.70 -16.70
N PRO A 48 -15.83 -2.29 -17.46
CA PRO A 48 -14.84 -3.23 -16.93
C PRO A 48 -13.93 -2.58 -15.87
N THR A 49 -13.65 -3.33 -14.80
CA THR A 49 -12.93 -2.81 -13.63
C THR A 49 -11.48 -2.43 -13.94
N THR A 50 -10.76 -3.26 -14.70
CA THR A 50 -9.36 -3.01 -15.06
C THR A 50 -9.20 -1.75 -15.90
N ALA A 51 -10.06 -1.59 -16.92
CA ALA A 51 -10.09 -0.39 -17.73
C ALA A 51 -10.44 0.86 -16.89
N LEU A 52 -11.37 0.74 -15.93
CA LEU A 52 -11.77 1.86 -15.07
C LEU A 52 -10.61 2.40 -14.25
N TYR A 53 -9.84 1.51 -13.62
CA TYR A 53 -8.70 1.91 -12.79
C TYR A 53 -7.55 2.48 -13.64
N ASN A 54 -7.30 1.91 -14.82
CA ASN A 54 -6.29 2.41 -15.74
C ASN A 54 -6.66 3.80 -16.29
N GLU A 55 -7.90 4.00 -16.71
CA GLU A 55 -8.40 5.28 -17.20
C GLU A 55 -8.41 6.35 -16.10
N ALA A 56 -8.78 5.97 -14.87
CA ALA A 56 -8.72 6.86 -13.72
C ALA A 56 -7.28 7.18 -13.27
N GLY A 57 -6.29 6.35 -13.63
CA GLY A 57 -4.93 6.42 -13.07
C GLY A 57 -4.89 6.13 -11.57
N VAL A 58 -5.81 5.30 -11.06
CA VAL A 58 -6.01 5.05 -9.62
C VAL A 58 -5.67 3.60 -9.26
N LEU A 59 -5.06 3.40 -8.10
CA LEU A 59 -4.80 2.08 -7.54
C LEU A 59 -6.02 1.53 -6.80
N SER A 60 -6.21 0.21 -6.83
CA SER A 60 -7.18 -0.45 -5.94
C SER A 60 -6.82 -0.26 -4.47
N VAL A 61 -7.78 -0.45 -3.58
CA VAL A 61 -7.61 -0.31 -2.12
C VAL A 61 -6.38 -1.08 -1.65
N ARG A 62 -6.28 -2.36 -2.01
CA ARG A 62 -5.18 -3.24 -1.56
C ARG A 62 -3.81 -2.77 -2.06
N ARG A 63 -3.76 -2.26 -3.29
CA ARG A 63 -2.52 -1.71 -3.88
C ARG A 63 -2.12 -0.41 -3.19
N LEU A 64 -3.10 0.44 -2.91
CA LEU A 64 -2.90 1.68 -2.18
C LEU A 64 -2.37 1.41 -0.76
N TYR A 65 -2.87 0.37 -0.09
CA TYR A 65 -2.35 -0.08 1.20
C TYR A 65 -0.86 -0.44 1.14
N LEU A 66 -0.44 -1.25 0.16
CA LEU A 66 0.96 -1.65 0.03
C LEU A 66 1.89 -0.44 -0.17
N VAL A 67 1.49 0.49 -1.03
CA VAL A 67 2.24 1.75 -1.24
C VAL A 67 2.31 2.54 0.06
N ARG A 68 1.21 2.61 0.81
CA ARG A 68 1.16 3.35 2.07
C ARG A 68 2.09 2.73 3.13
N VAL A 69 2.11 1.40 3.23
CA VAL A 69 3.05 0.67 4.11
C VAL A 69 4.49 0.96 3.72
N ILE A 70 4.82 0.88 2.42
CA ILE A 70 6.18 1.21 1.93
C ILE A 70 6.56 2.62 2.38
N VAL A 71 5.73 3.62 2.10
CA VAL A 71 6.04 5.02 2.40
C VAL A 71 6.16 5.27 3.91
N SER A 72 5.23 4.73 4.72
CA SER A 72 5.23 4.92 6.18
C SER A 72 6.49 4.34 6.81
N VAL A 73 6.78 3.08 6.50
CA VAL A 73 7.92 2.35 7.07
C VAL A 73 9.24 2.85 6.51
N HIS A 74 9.33 3.12 5.20
CA HIS A 74 10.58 3.61 4.62
C HIS A 74 10.96 4.98 5.18
N LYS A 75 9.96 5.87 5.38
CA LYS A 75 10.18 7.17 6.01
C LYS A 75 10.70 7.03 7.45
N SER A 76 10.13 6.12 8.25
CA SER A 76 10.59 5.93 9.63
C SER A 76 11.98 5.31 9.69
N VAL A 77 12.28 4.37 8.79
CA VAL A 77 13.57 3.68 8.70
C VAL A 77 14.68 4.62 8.24
N VAL A 78 14.49 5.37 7.16
CA VAL A 78 15.52 6.30 6.66
C VAL A 78 15.86 7.38 7.69
N ASN A 79 14.87 7.81 8.49
CA ASN A 79 15.08 8.78 9.56
C ASN A 79 15.67 8.16 10.86
N SER A 80 15.80 6.84 10.92
CA SER A 80 16.35 6.16 12.10
C SER A 80 17.87 6.23 12.11
N LYS A 81 18.46 6.36 13.31
CA LYS A 81 19.93 6.30 13.49
C LYS A 81 20.53 4.95 13.09
N GLU A 82 19.70 3.91 13.05
CA GLU A 82 20.07 2.53 12.76
C GLU A 82 20.13 2.24 11.25
N TYR A 83 19.62 3.13 10.39
CA TYR A 83 19.51 2.90 8.95
C TYR A 83 20.84 2.51 8.30
N GLU A 84 21.89 3.29 8.55
CA GLU A 84 23.24 3.04 8.04
C GLU A 84 23.79 1.69 8.51
N GLN A 85 23.51 1.32 9.77
CA GLN A 85 23.92 0.03 10.32
C GLN A 85 23.16 -1.12 9.64
N MET A 86 21.89 -0.93 9.31
CA MET A 86 21.07 -1.93 8.61
C MET A 86 21.51 -2.13 7.15
N LEU A 87 21.95 -1.07 6.47
CA LEU A 87 22.49 -1.15 5.11
C LEU A 87 23.79 -1.96 5.04
N ARG A 88 24.63 -1.86 6.07
CA ARG A 88 25.89 -2.62 6.17
C ARG A 88 25.70 -4.11 6.47
N LYS A 89 24.52 -4.51 6.98
CA LYS A 89 24.22 -5.93 7.22
C LYS A 89 24.03 -6.65 5.89
N ARG A 90 24.52 -7.90 5.82
CA ARG A 90 24.33 -8.80 4.66
C ARG A 90 22.86 -8.92 4.25
N VAL A 91 21.94 -8.87 5.22
CA VAL A 91 20.50 -8.88 4.98
C VAL A 91 19.88 -7.65 5.62
N PHE A 92 19.33 -6.78 4.77
CA PHE A 92 18.53 -5.65 5.21
C PHE A 92 17.15 -6.14 5.65
N LYS A 93 16.85 -6.05 6.95
CA LYS A 93 15.59 -6.48 7.53
C LYS A 93 15.24 -5.61 8.72
N ILE A 94 14.00 -5.12 8.76
CA ILE A 94 13.47 -4.39 9.90
C ILE A 94 13.15 -5.39 11.02
N PRO A 95 13.56 -5.11 12.27
CA PRO A 95 13.18 -5.94 13.42
C PRO A 95 11.66 -6.01 13.54
N HIS A 96 11.15 -7.20 13.84
CA HIS A 96 9.72 -7.41 14.06
C HIS A 96 9.45 -7.18 15.54
N PRO A 97 8.44 -6.38 15.91
CA PRO A 97 8.04 -6.31 17.31
C PRO A 97 7.48 -7.67 17.75
N GLN A 98 7.90 -8.12 18.93
CA GLN A 98 7.33 -9.31 19.54
C GLN A 98 5.96 -8.96 20.10
N GLN A 99 4.94 -9.70 19.69
CA GLN A 99 3.55 -9.48 20.10
C GLN A 99 2.95 -10.83 20.49
N THR A 100 2.31 -10.90 21.64
CA THR A 100 1.79 -12.15 22.22
C THR A 100 0.34 -12.44 21.84
N THR A 101 -0.45 -11.40 21.55
CA THR A 101 -1.88 -11.55 21.28
C THR A 101 -2.19 -11.54 19.77
N SER A 102 -3.14 -12.36 19.36
CA SER A 102 -3.64 -12.41 17.97
C SER A 102 -4.28 -11.08 17.54
N PHE A 103 -4.78 -10.30 18.49
CA PHE A 103 -5.29 -8.95 18.27
C PHE A 103 -4.15 -7.97 17.93
N ALA A 104 -3.04 -8.02 18.69
CA ALA A 104 -1.87 -7.18 18.45
C ALA A 104 -1.27 -7.38 17.05
N HIS A 105 -1.37 -8.61 16.52
CA HIS A 105 -0.87 -8.95 15.18
C HIS A 105 -1.62 -8.28 14.03
N ARG A 106 -2.81 -7.72 14.30
CA ARG A 106 -3.61 -7.01 13.30
C ARG A 106 -3.23 -5.54 13.16
N PHE A 107 -2.46 -4.99 14.09
CA PHE A 107 -2.08 -3.58 14.06
C PHE A 107 -0.90 -3.29 13.13
N GLU A 108 -0.84 -2.04 12.70
CA GLU A 108 0.24 -1.47 11.88
C GLU A 108 1.62 -1.81 12.44
N ALA A 109 1.83 -1.65 13.75
CA ALA A 109 3.13 -1.86 14.39
C ALA A 109 3.70 -3.26 14.08
N PHE A 110 2.86 -4.29 14.03
CA PHE A 110 3.28 -5.65 13.72
C PHE A 110 3.28 -5.94 12.22
N LEU A 111 2.20 -5.57 11.52
CA LEU A 111 1.97 -5.96 10.14
C LEU A 111 2.87 -5.21 9.14
N PHE A 112 3.16 -3.94 9.41
CA PHE A 112 3.87 -3.09 8.46
C PHE A 112 5.33 -3.52 8.26
N PRO A 113 6.13 -3.81 9.32
CA PRO A 113 7.46 -4.39 9.15
C PRO A 113 7.44 -5.71 8.37
N HIS A 114 6.43 -6.56 8.60
CA HIS A 114 6.31 -7.85 7.92
C HIS A 114 6.09 -7.69 6.40
N VAL A 115 5.10 -6.87 6.04
CA VAL A 115 4.79 -6.57 4.63
C VAL A 115 5.96 -5.86 3.96
N TYR A 116 6.56 -4.88 4.64
CA TYR A 116 7.69 -4.11 4.13
C TYR A 116 8.90 -4.99 3.82
N ASN A 117 9.29 -5.87 4.74
CA ASN A 117 10.43 -6.78 4.52
C ASN A 117 10.20 -7.71 3.32
N LYS A 118 8.96 -8.18 3.11
CA LYS A 118 8.58 -8.92 1.90
C LYS A 118 8.74 -8.07 0.64
N LEU A 119 8.27 -6.84 0.65
CA LEU A 119 8.32 -5.93 -0.50
C LEU A 119 9.75 -5.50 -0.85
N VAL A 120 10.59 -5.26 0.16
CA VAL A 120 12.01 -4.94 -0.04
C VAL A 120 12.75 -6.08 -0.73
N ASN A 121 12.44 -7.33 -0.39
CA ASN A 121 13.06 -8.48 -1.04
C ASN A 121 12.66 -8.62 -2.52
N ILE A 122 11.46 -8.15 -2.89
CA ILE A 122 10.96 -8.23 -4.27
C ILE A 122 11.43 -7.03 -5.11
N CYS A 123 11.33 -5.82 -4.56
CA CYS A 123 11.50 -4.57 -5.31
C CYS A 123 12.84 -3.86 -5.06
N ASN A 124 13.63 -4.33 -4.09
CA ASN A 124 14.98 -3.84 -3.74
C ASN A 124 15.14 -2.31 -3.62
N PHE A 125 14.18 -1.61 -3.03
CA PHE A 125 14.23 -0.15 -2.83
C PHE A 125 15.00 0.27 -1.56
N LYS A 126 16.03 -0.48 -1.16
CA LYS A 126 16.77 -0.29 0.12
C LYS A 126 17.52 1.04 0.17
N TYR A 127 18.11 1.43 -0.96
CA TYR A 127 18.95 2.62 -1.12
C TYR A 127 18.19 3.83 -1.66
N CYS A 128 16.89 3.68 -1.87
CA CYS A 128 16.07 4.73 -2.45
C CYS A 128 15.77 5.82 -1.43
N THR A 129 15.51 7.04 -1.91
CA THR A 129 14.87 8.06 -1.08
C THR A 129 13.40 7.72 -0.86
N THR A 130 12.74 8.37 0.12
CA THR A 130 11.29 8.15 0.35
C THR A 130 10.43 8.48 -0.88
N ARG A 131 10.86 9.44 -1.70
CA ARG A 131 10.16 9.79 -2.95
C ARG A 131 10.31 8.69 -4.01
N GLU A 132 11.51 8.16 -4.17
CA GLU A 132 11.80 7.07 -5.09
C GLU A 132 11.13 5.77 -4.65
N ALA A 133 11.17 5.43 -3.36
CA ALA A 133 10.48 4.27 -2.81
C ALA A 133 8.95 4.37 -3.03
N LYS A 134 8.39 5.57 -2.91
CA LYS A 134 6.99 5.83 -3.28
C LYS A 134 6.78 5.55 -4.77
N ALA A 135 7.57 6.15 -5.65
CA ALA A 135 7.44 5.98 -7.11
C ALA A 135 7.55 4.50 -7.53
N LEU A 136 8.57 3.79 -7.02
CA LEU A 136 8.75 2.35 -7.25
C LEU A 136 7.58 1.53 -6.71
N GLY A 137 7.07 1.88 -5.54
CA GLY A 137 5.87 1.26 -4.97
C GLY A 137 4.64 1.44 -5.88
N TYR A 138 4.43 2.63 -6.44
CA TYR A 138 3.38 2.88 -7.42
C TYR A 138 3.61 2.05 -8.70
N CYS A 139 4.82 2.06 -9.28
CA CYS A 139 5.14 1.27 -10.48
C CYS A 139 4.86 -0.23 -10.24
N TYR A 140 5.36 -0.78 -9.13
CA TYR A 140 5.15 -2.17 -8.77
C TYR A 140 3.65 -2.49 -8.59
N ALA A 141 2.93 -1.63 -7.86
CA ALA A 141 1.50 -1.80 -7.62
C ALA A 141 0.67 -1.75 -8.92
N VAL A 142 1.09 -0.98 -9.93
CA VAL A 142 0.45 -0.97 -11.25
C VAL A 142 0.73 -2.28 -12.01
N HIS A 143 1.98 -2.77 -12.00
CA HIS A 143 2.39 -3.94 -12.79
C HIS A 143 1.99 -5.32 -12.22
N ILE A 144 1.56 -5.43 -10.95
CA ILE A 144 1.05 -6.69 -10.36
C ILE A 144 -0.20 -7.25 -11.07
N SER A 145 -0.81 -6.52 -12.02
CA SER A 145 -1.98 -6.97 -12.77
C SER A 145 -1.77 -8.19 -13.68
N ALA A 146 -0.57 -8.77 -13.75
CA ALA A 146 -0.24 -9.87 -14.69
C ALA A 146 0.10 -11.22 -14.02
N ARG A 147 0.13 -11.31 -12.68
CA ARG A 147 0.46 -12.56 -11.99
C ARG A 147 -0.36 -12.72 -10.71
N HIS A 148 -1.62 -13.07 -10.86
CA HIS A 148 -2.39 -13.90 -9.93
C HIS A 148 -3.69 -14.34 -10.61
#